data_AF-A0A1Q6LAA5-F1
#
_entry.id   AF-A0A1Q6LAA5-F1
#
_cell.length_a   1.000
_cell.length_b   1.000
_cell.length_c   1.000
_cell.angle_alpha   90.00
_cell.angle_beta   90.00
_cell.angle_gamma   90.00
#
_symmetry.space_group_name_H-M   'P 1'
#
loop_
_entity.id
_entity.type
_entity.pdbx_description
1 polymer ?
#
loop_
_entity_poly.entity_id
_entity_poly.type
_entity_poly.pdbx_seq_one_letter_code
_entity_poly.pdbx_strand_id
1 'polypeptide(L)'
;MSEIKKELTLIPKSEKYIQYMLEIIMKLPRTEKFSIGNEYKQSMYKMLENILMLSKVIDSEKINYINMIDAQLNVQRILLRIMYKNKWIDEKKFNYVIELIYELGKIIGGLLKYYGKNNKKSV
;
A
#
# COMPACT_ATOMS: atom_id res chain seq x y z
N MET A 1 -5.24 -17.79 14.56
CA MET A 1 -4.15 -17.09 15.29
C MET A 1 -3.10 -16.42 14.37
N SER A 2 -2.63 -17.08 13.29
CA SER A 2 -1.54 -16.57 12.43
C SER A 2 -1.92 -15.39 11.50
N GLU A 3 -3.14 -15.35 10.96
CA GLU A 3 -3.55 -14.32 9.99
C GLU A 3 -4.01 -13.01 10.66
N ILE A 4 -4.64 -13.07 11.84
CA ILE A 4 -4.91 -11.88 12.67
C ILE A 4 -3.59 -11.16 12.99
N LYS A 5 -2.52 -11.92 13.25
CA LYS A 5 -1.18 -11.38 13.43
C LYS A 5 -0.68 -10.66 12.16
N LYS A 6 -1.01 -11.16 10.97
CA LYS A 6 -0.64 -10.51 9.70
C LYS A 6 -1.41 -9.20 9.47
N GLU A 7 -2.71 -9.17 9.75
CA GLU A 7 -3.51 -7.94 9.73
C GLU A 7 -2.91 -6.88 10.67
N LEU A 8 -2.56 -7.27 11.90
CA LEU A 8 -1.92 -6.39 12.87
C LEU A 8 -0.52 -5.92 12.44
N THR A 9 0.24 -6.74 11.71
CA THR A 9 1.56 -6.32 11.19
C THR A 9 1.49 -5.38 9.99
N LEU A 10 0.32 -5.26 9.35
CA LEU A 10 0.15 -4.45 8.15
C LEU A 10 0.21 -2.94 8.48
N ILE A 11 -0.36 -2.54 9.62
CA ILE A 11 -0.37 -1.15 10.11
C ILE A 11 1.05 -0.59 10.34
N PRO A 12 1.91 -1.19 11.18
CA PRO A 12 3.25 -0.64 11.42
C PRO A 12 4.13 -0.66 10.16
N LYS A 13 3.92 -1.63 9.24
CA LYS A 13 4.62 -1.66 7.96
C LYS A 13 4.16 -0.58 7.00
N SER A 14 2.84 -0.34 6.91
CA SER A 14 2.30 0.73 6.09
C SER A 14 2.70 2.09 6.64
N GLU A 15 2.69 2.29 7.95
CA GLU A 15 3.16 3.51 8.61
C GLU A 15 4.61 3.83 8.26
N LYS A 16 5.53 2.86 8.42
CA LYS A 16 6.94 3.02 8.06
C LYS A 16 7.11 3.40 6.58
N TYR A 17 6.36 2.75 5.70
CA TYR A 17 6.38 3.04 4.27
C TYR A 17 5.86 4.45 3.96
N ILE A 18 4.75 4.85 4.57
CA ILE A 18 4.15 6.18 4.39
C ILE A 18 5.12 7.26 4.86
N GLN A 19 5.72 7.09 6.05
CA GLN A 19 6.68 8.05 6.60
C GLN A 19 7.84 8.28 5.63
N TYR A 20 8.44 7.19 5.13
CA TYR A 20 9.55 7.29 4.18
C TYR A 20 9.14 7.97 2.86
N MET A 21 7.95 7.65 2.34
CA MET A 21 7.44 8.29 1.13
C MET A 21 7.15 9.78 1.33
N LEU A 22 6.66 10.20 2.49
CA LEU A 22 6.46 11.61 2.81
C LEU A 22 7.80 12.38 2.78
N GLU A 23 8.88 11.81 3.32
CA GLU A 23 10.21 12.41 3.24
C GLU A 23 10.71 12.57 1.80
N ILE A 24 10.46 11.59 0.94
CA ILE A 24 10.78 11.68 -0.50
C ILE A 24 9.97 12.79 -1.16
N ILE A 25 8.65 12.80 -0.96
CA ILE A 25 7.73 13.77 -1.57
C ILE A 25 8.10 15.19 -1.16
N MET A 26 8.49 15.40 0.10
CA MET A 26 8.94 16.70 0.60
C MET A 26 10.23 17.20 -0.05
N LYS A 27 11.00 16.34 -0.70
CA LYS A 27 12.23 16.71 -1.43
C LYS A 27 12.03 16.84 -2.95
N LEU A 28 10.83 16.58 -3.46
CA LEU A 28 10.53 16.77 -4.88
C LEU A 28 10.59 18.25 -5.28
N PRO A 29 10.84 18.54 -6.58
CA PRO A 29 10.64 19.88 -7.15
C PRO A 29 9.27 20.43 -6.79
N ARG A 30 9.17 21.75 -6.57
CA ARG A 30 7.97 22.39 -6.02
C ARG A 30 6.70 22.01 -6.79
N THR A 31 6.73 22.06 -8.13
CA THR A 31 5.59 21.71 -8.98
C THR A 31 5.16 20.26 -8.79
N GLU A 32 6.10 19.32 -8.84
CA GLU A 32 5.82 17.89 -8.75
C GLU A 32 5.37 17.45 -7.36
N LYS A 33 5.90 18.09 -6.32
CA LYS A 33 5.45 17.90 -4.93
C LYS A 33 3.95 18.14 -4.78
N PHE A 34 3.43 19.19 -5.42
CA PHE A 34 2.01 19.55 -5.37
C PHE A 34 1.16 18.89 -6.49
N SER A 35 1.81 18.30 -7.48
CA SER A 35 1.17 17.46 -8.50
C SER A 35 1.23 15.98 -8.08
N ILE A 36 2.14 15.19 -8.66
CA ILE A 36 2.26 13.75 -8.38
C ILE A 36 2.42 13.42 -6.89
N GLY A 37 3.06 14.29 -6.11
CA GLY A 37 3.23 14.10 -4.68
C GLY A 37 1.91 14.13 -3.92
N ASN A 38 0.93 14.93 -4.36
CA ASN A 38 -0.42 14.94 -3.78
C ASN A 38 -1.20 13.67 -4.15
N GLU A 39 -1.15 13.24 -5.40
CA GLU A 39 -1.78 11.99 -5.86
C GLU A 39 -1.21 10.78 -5.11
N TYR A 40 0.10 10.73 -4.91
CA TYR A 40 0.76 9.66 -4.15
C TYR A 40 0.28 9.63 -2.70
N LYS A 41 0.25 10.78 -2.01
CA LYS A 41 -0.27 10.88 -0.63
C LYS A 41 -1.72 10.44 -0.53
N GLN A 42 -2.58 10.88 -1.45
CA GLN A 42 -3.99 10.47 -1.46
C GLN A 42 -4.14 8.96 -1.59
N SER A 43 -3.38 8.33 -2.50
CA SER A 43 -3.38 6.87 -2.63
C SER A 43 -2.90 6.16 -1.36
N MET A 44 -1.84 6.67 -0.72
CA MET A 44 -1.32 6.12 0.54
C MET A 44 -2.35 6.22 1.69
N TYR A 45 -3.06 7.33 1.80
CA TYR A 45 -4.06 7.52 2.85
C TYR A 45 -5.29 6.66 2.62
N LYS A 46 -5.79 6.57 1.38
CA LYS A 46 -6.85 5.61 1.00
C LYS A 46 -6.43 4.17 1.30
N MET A 47 -5.18 3.82 1.04
CA MET A 47 -4.64 2.50 1.38
C MET A 47 -4.68 2.26 2.89
N LEU A 48 -4.22 3.22 3.69
CA LEU A 48 -4.21 3.14 5.15
C LEU A 48 -5.64 3.02 5.71
N GLU A 49 -6.58 3.81 5.22
CA GLU A 49 -8.00 3.72 5.60
C GLU A 49 -8.55 2.31 5.35
N ASN A 50 -8.32 1.75 4.16
CA ASN A 50 -8.76 0.40 3.84
C ASN A 50 -8.07 -0.67 4.70
N ILE A 51 -6.80 -0.48 5.07
CA ILE A 51 -6.09 -1.36 6.02
C ILE A 51 -6.80 -1.37 7.37
N LEU A 52 -7.16 -0.20 7.89
CA LEU A 52 -7.85 -0.07 9.18
C LEU A 52 -9.24 -0.74 9.14
N MET A 53 -9.94 -0.63 8.01
CA MET A 53 -11.25 -1.25 7.82
C MET A 53 -11.23 -2.77 7.93
N LEU A 54 -10.11 -3.45 7.62
CA LEU A 54 -10.00 -4.90 7.80
C LEU A 54 -10.31 -5.36 9.23
N SER A 55 -10.03 -4.52 10.23
CA SER A 55 -10.32 -4.82 11.65
C SER A 55 -11.75 -4.51 12.08
N LYS A 56 -12.55 -3.87 11.20
CA LYS A 56 -13.87 -3.33 11.51
C LYS A 56 -15.01 -4.05 10.80
N VAL A 57 -14.71 -4.76 9.73
CA VAL A 57 -15.72 -5.42 8.88
C VAL A 57 -15.72 -6.92 9.06
N ILE A 58 -16.84 -7.54 8.67
CA ILE A 58 -17.00 -8.99 8.65
C ILE A 58 -16.16 -9.62 7.54
N ASP A 59 -15.80 -10.90 7.71
CA ASP A 59 -14.88 -11.61 6.81
C ASP A 59 -15.32 -11.63 5.33
N SER A 60 -16.64 -11.64 5.06
CA SER A 60 -17.18 -11.60 3.70
C SER A 60 -16.89 -10.28 2.97
N GLU A 61 -16.76 -9.17 3.70
CA GLU A 61 -16.47 -7.85 3.15
C GLU A 61 -14.96 -7.57 3.04
N LYS A 62 -14.13 -8.24 3.84
CA LYS A 62 -12.67 -8.02 3.87
C LYS A 62 -12.02 -8.15 2.50
N ILE A 63 -12.51 -9.04 1.63
CA ILE A 63 -11.97 -9.22 0.28
C ILE A 63 -12.03 -7.91 -0.52
N ASN A 64 -13.11 -7.15 -0.40
CA ASN A 64 -13.27 -5.89 -1.13
C ASN A 64 -12.21 -4.88 -0.67
N TYR A 65 -12.01 -4.74 0.64
CA TYR A 65 -10.98 -3.87 1.21
C TYR A 65 -9.56 -4.33 0.84
N ILE A 66 -9.29 -5.64 0.86
CA ILE A 66 -8.00 -6.20 0.43
C ILE A 66 -7.72 -5.86 -1.03
N ASN A 67 -8.71 -6.00 -1.92
CA ASN A 67 -8.58 -5.62 -3.33
C ASN A 67 -8.36 -4.11 -3.51
N MET A 68 -9.03 -3.27 -2.71
CA MET A 68 -8.79 -1.83 -2.71
C MET A 68 -7.37 -1.50 -2.27
N ILE A 69 -6.84 -2.16 -1.23
CA ILE A 69 -5.45 -1.98 -0.78
C ILE A 69 -4.46 -2.38 -1.89
N ASP A 70 -4.68 -3.53 -2.54
CA ASP A 70 -3.82 -3.98 -3.65
C ASP A 70 -3.83 -3.00 -4.82
N ALA A 71 -5.02 -2.49 -5.19
CA ALA A 71 -5.15 -1.47 -6.22
C ALA A 71 -4.38 -0.19 -5.87
N GLN A 72 -4.48 0.31 -4.62
CA GLN A 72 -3.73 1.48 -4.18
C GLN A 72 -2.21 1.25 -4.19
N LEU A 73 -1.73 0.08 -3.76
CA LEU A 73 -0.31 -0.28 -3.84
C LEU A 73 0.18 -0.28 -5.30
N ASN A 74 -0.64 -0.77 -6.24
CA ASN A 74 -0.30 -0.76 -7.66
C ASN A 74 -0.25 0.67 -8.23
N VAL A 75 -1.18 1.55 -7.84
CA VAL A 75 -1.13 2.99 -8.17
C VAL A 75 0.18 3.59 -7.68
N GLN A 76 0.53 3.40 -6.41
CA GLN A 76 1.76 3.94 -5.81
C GLN A 76 3.02 3.43 -6.51
N ARG A 77 3.04 2.14 -6.91
CA ARG A 77 4.13 1.57 -7.72
C ARG A 77 4.25 2.24 -9.09
N ILE A 78 3.13 2.51 -9.76
CA ILE A 78 3.11 3.22 -11.05
C ILE A 78 3.66 4.65 -10.87
N LEU A 79 3.16 5.39 -9.88
CA LEU A 79 3.60 6.77 -9.60
C LEU A 79 5.09 6.81 -9.27
N LEU A 80 5.59 5.88 -8.46
CA LEU A 80 7.01 5.77 -8.13
C LEU A 80 7.88 5.57 -9.38
N ARG A 81 7.44 4.72 -10.33
CA ARG A 81 8.15 4.53 -11.61
C ARG A 81 8.17 5.80 -12.45
N ILE A 82 7.09 6.58 -12.45
CA ILE A 82 7.04 7.87 -13.14
C ILE A 82 8.05 8.84 -12.49
N MET A 83 8.07 8.91 -11.16
CA MET A 83 9.02 9.75 -10.43
C MET A 83 10.48 9.39 -10.74
N TYR A 84 10.78 8.09 -10.83
CA TYR A 84 12.11 7.60 -11.19
C TYR A 84 12.49 7.90 -12.64
N LYS A 85 11.59 7.65 -13.61
CA LYS A 85 11.82 7.96 -15.03
C LYS A 85 12.09 9.44 -15.29
N ASN A 86 11.45 10.32 -14.52
CA ASN A 86 11.66 11.77 -14.58
C ASN A 86 12.87 12.25 -13.74
N LYS A 87 13.64 11.32 -13.15
CA LYS A 87 14.83 11.61 -12.32
C LYS A 87 14.53 12.50 -11.10
N TRP A 88 13.30 12.50 -10.60
CA TRP A 88 12.95 13.21 -9.36
C TRP A 88 13.39 12.44 -8.11
N ILE A 89 13.63 11.14 -8.26
CA ILE A 89 14.21 10.27 -7.23
C ILE A 89 15.36 9.49 -7.82
N ASP A 90 16.35 9.18 -7.00
CA ASP A 90 17.49 8.33 -7.36
C ASP A 90 17.12 6.84 -7.28
N GLU A 91 17.98 6.00 -7.87
CA GLU A 91 17.81 4.55 -7.92
C GLU A 91 17.79 3.90 -6.53
N LYS A 92 18.59 4.42 -5.59
CA LYS A 92 18.65 3.89 -4.22
C LYS A 92 17.30 4.04 -3.51
N LYS A 93 16.70 5.23 -3.59
CA LYS A 93 15.36 5.50 -3.07
C LYS A 93 14.32 4.66 -3.79
N PHE A 94 14.37 4.62 -5.13
CA PHE A 94 13.44 3.83 -5.93
C PHE A 94 13.42 2.35 -5.50
N ASN A 95 14.59 1.70 -5.44
CA ASN A 95 14.70 0.29 -5.07
C ASN A 95 14.23 0.04 -3.63
N TYR A 96 14.60 0.91 -2.69
CA TYR A 96 14.16 0.76 -1.31
C TYR A 96 12.63 0.87 -1.17
N VAL A 97 11.98 1.80 -1.87
CA VAL A 97 10.52 1.90 -1.87
C VAL A 97 9.87 0.69 -2.53
N ILE A 98 10.43 0.18 -3.63
CA ILE A 98 9.94 -1.03 -4.29
C ILE A 98 9.93 -2.23 -3.32
N GLU A 99 10.98 -2.41 -2.52
CA GLU A 99 11.03 -3.47 -1.50
C GLU A 99 9.93 -3.30 -0.44
N LEU A 100 9.70 -2.08 0.05
CA LEU A 100 8.60 -1.82 0.99
C LEU A 100 7.23 -2.15 0.40
N ILE A 101 6.98 -1.74 -0.86
CA ILE A 101 5.74 -2.07 -1.58
C ILE A 101 5.62 -3.58 -1.78
N TYR A 102 6.73 -4.27 -2.06
CA TYR A 102 6.75 -5.72 -2.26
C TYR A 102 6.43 -6.49 -0.98
N GLU A 103 6.99 -6.07 0.17
CA GLU A 103 6.66 -6.64 1.47
C GLU A 103 5.18 -6.48 1.80
N LEU A 104 4.61 -5.29 1.58
CA LEU A 104 3.18 -5.04 1.76
C LEU A 104 2.36 -5.93 0.83
N GLY A 105 2.73 -6.01 -0.45
CA GLY A 105 2.07 -6.87 -1.44
C GLY A 105 2.07 -8.35 -1.07
N LYS A 106 3.15 -8.87 -0.45
CA LYS A 106 3.20 -10.25 0.05
C LYS A 106 2.17 -10.51 1.15
N ILE A 107 2.00 -9.56 2.07
CA ILE A 107 1.02 -9.68 3.16
C ILE A 107 -0.39 -9.66 2.57
N ILE A 108 -0.67 -8.69 1.70
CA ILE A 108 -1.96 -8.53 1.01
C ILE A 108 -2.34 -9.77 0.20
N GLY A 109 -1.41 -10.31 -0.60
CA GLY A 109 -1.64 -11.54 -1.36
C GLY A 109 -1.88 -12.76 -0.46
N GLY A 110 -1.29 -12.79 0.73
CA GLY A 110 -1.56 -13.81 1.75
C GLY A 110 -3.00 -13.72 2.29
N LEU A 111 -3.43 -12.51 2.67
CA LEU A 111 -4.78 -12.26 3.17
C LEU A 111 -5.84 -12.56 2.10
N LEU A 112 -5.60 -12.14 0.85
CA LEU A 112 -6.52 -12.39 -0.27
C LEU A 112 -6.74 -13.90 -0.49
N LYS A 113 -5.67 -14.70 -0.44
CA LYS A 113 -5.76 -16.17 -0.54
C LYS A 113 -6.52 -16.80 0.61
N TYR A 114 -6.36 -16.27 1.81
CA TYR A 114 -7.03 -16.78 3.01
C TYR A 114 -8.54 -16.51 2.94
N TYR A 115 -8.94 -15.24 2.82
CA TYR A 115 -10.35 -14.86 2.79
C TYR A 115 -11.05 -15.31 1.51
N GLY A 116 -10.36 -15.34 0.36
CA GLY A 116 -10.90 -15.86 -0.89
C GLY A 116 -11.21 -17.36 -0.87
N LYS A 117 -10.47 -18.17 -0.10
CA LYS A 117 -10.78 -19.59 0.09
C LYS A 117 -11.98 -19.81 1.02
N ASN A 118 -12.17 -18.95 2.01
CA ASN A 118 -13.27 -19.07 2.97
C ASN A 118 -14.62 -18.70 2.34
N ASN A 119 -14.66 -17.72 1.43
CA ASN A 119 -15.90 -17.38 0.70
C ASN A 119 -16.40 -18.49 -0.25
N LYS A 120 -15.52 -19.37 -0.76
CA LYS A 120 -15.93 -20.50 -1.61
C LYS A 120 -16.53 -21.68 -0.85
N LYS A 121 -16.39 -21.75 0.47
CA LYS A 121 -16.94 -22.83 1.30
C LYS A 121 -18.37 -22.58 1.78
N SER A 122 -18.90 -21.39 1.50
CA SER A 122 -20.24 -20.95 1.95
C SER A 122 -21.28 -20.94 0.82
N VAL A 123 -20.99 -21.62 -0.30
CA VAL A 123 -21.91 -21.82 -1.44
C VAL A 123 -22.11 -23.31 -1.65
#